data_AF-A0A828Z2R9-F1
#
_entry.id   AF-A0A828Z2R9-F1
#
_cell.length_a   1.000
_cell.length_b   1.000
_cell.length_c   1.000
_cell.angle_alpha   90.00
_cell.angle_beta   90.00
_cell.angle_gamma   90.00
#
_symmetry.space_group_name_H-M   'P 1'
#
loop_
_entity.id
_entity.type
_entity.pdbx_description
1 polymer ?
#
loop_
_entity_poly.entity_id
_entity_poly.type
_entity_poly.pdbx_seq_one_letter_code
_entity_poly.pdbx_strand_id
1 'polypeptide(L)' 'MTEENHCYENSVAERINKTIKFELYNTFNCFKEAQIALKQAVFLYNNARIHQHLGFLTPHFVHQAV' A
#
# COMPACT_ATOMS: atom_id res chain seq x y z
N MET A 1 -5.09 2.39 -11.90
CA MET A 1 -4.08 1.70 -12.72
C MET A 1 -4.60 1.77 -14.13
N THR A 2 -4.13 2.75 -14.89
CA THR A 2 -4.67 3.09 -16.22
C THR A 2 -4.08 2.17 -17.30
N GLU A 3 -4.78 2.06 -18.42
CA GLU A 3 -4.48 1.13 -19.52
C GLU A 3 -3.39 1.64 -20.48
N GLU A 4 -2.94 2.88 -20.37
CA GLU A 4 -1.90 3.47 -21.25
C GLU A 4 -0.62 3.83 -20.47
N ASN A 5 0.26 2.83 -20.35
CA ASN A 5 1.73 2.82 -20.22
C ASN A 5 2.54 4.13 -20.00
N HIS A 6 2.12 5.05 -19.13
CA HIS A 6 2.99 6.11 -18.61
C HIS A 6 3.49 5.73 -17.21
N CYS A 7 4.77 5.34 -17.10
CA CYS A 7 5.45 5.08 -15.82
C CYS A 7 5.32 6.25 -14.83
N TYR A 8 5.15 7.48 -15.33
CA TYR A 8 4.95 8.68 -14.52
C TYR A 8 3.58 8.71 -13.83
N GLU A 9 2.51 8.31 -14.52
CA GLU A 9 1.15 8.29 -13.97
C GLU A 9 0.99 7.20 -12.90
N ASN A 10 1.63 6.05 -13.12
CA ASN A 10 1.60 4.94 -12.17
C ASN A 10 2.71 5.01 -11.10
N SER A 11 3.65 5.96 -11.18
CA SER A 11 4.81 6.03 -10.27
C SER A 11 4.44 5.99 -8.78
N VAL A 12 3.35 6.67 -8.41
CA VAL A 12 2.83 6.68 -7.04
C VAL A 12 2.27 5.30 -6.66
N ALA A 13 1.44 4.71 -7.52
CA ALA A 13 0.88 3.38 -7.30
C ALA A 13 1.95 2.29 -7.25
N GLU A 14 2.98 2.38 -8.10
CA GLU A 14 4.13 1.46 -8.10
C GLU A 14 4.93 1.56 -6.81
N ARG A 15 5.17 2.79 -6.32
CA ARG A 15 5.85 2.98 -5.03
C ARG A 15 5.07 2.35 -3.87
N ILE A 16 3.75 2.51 -3.86
CA ILE A 16 2.87 1.89 -2.86
C ILE A 16 2.96 0.36 -2.97
N ASN A 17 2.82 -0.19 -4.18
CA ASN A 17 2.90 -1.63 -4.42
C ASN A 17 4.25 -2.22 -4.03
N LYS A 18 5.36 -1.54 -4.35
CA LYS A 18 6.71 -1.95 -3.95
C LYS A 18 6.84 -2.02 -2.42
N THR A 19 6.27 -1.04 -1.74
CA THR A 19 6.30 -0.96 -0.28
C THR A 19 5.52 -2.10 0.37
N ILE A 20 4.29 -2.35 -0.08
CA ILE A 20 3.45 -3.46 0.43
C ILE A 20 4.10 -4.81 0.11
N LYS A 21 4.67 -5.00 -1.10
CA LYS A 21 5.39 -6.23 -1.46
C LYS A 21 6.62 -6.45 -0.59
N PHE A 22 7.35 -5.40 -0.22
CA PHE A 22 8.49 -5.51 0.67
C PHE A 22 8.08 -5.93 2.09
N GLU A 23 6.97 -5.41 2.60
CA GLU A 23 6.43 -5.80 3.91
C GLU A 23 5.88 -7.24 3.92
N LEU A 24 5.47 -7.74 2.76
CA LEU A 24 4.99 -9.11 2.55
C LEU A 24 6.09 -10.06 2.04
N TYR A 25 7.37 -9.74 2.22
CA TYR A 25 8.51 -10.56 1.78
C TYR A 25 8.65 -11.85 2.61
N ASN A 26 7.59 -12.67 2.61
CA ASN A 26 7.48 -13.97 3.25
C ASN A 26 6.91 -14.98 2.25
N THR A 27 7.30 -16.24 2.38
CA THR A 27 6.68 -17.33 1.61
C THR A 27 5.40 -17.78 2.30
N PHE A 28 4.31 -17.88 1.54
CA PHE A 28 3.02 -18.35 2.03
C PHE A 28 2.76 -19.76 1.52
N ASN A 29 2.18 -20.62 2.37
CA ASN A 29 1.93 -22.01 2.01
C ASN A 29 0.68 -22.17 1.15
N CYS A 30 -0.28 -21.24 1.29
CA CYS A 30 -1.49 -21.22 0.47
C CYS A 30 -1.93 -19.81 0.08
N PHE A 31 -2.72 -19.72 -0.99
CA PHE A 31 -3.24 -18.45 -1.49
C PHE A 31 -4.13 -17.71 -0.47
N LYS A 32 -4.82 -18.46 0.40
CA LYS A 32 -5.68 -17.88 1.44
C LYS A 32 -4.88 -17.13 2.50
N GLU A 33 -3.73 -17.68 2.92
CA GLU A 33 -2.80 -17.01 3.85
C GLU A 33 -2.23 -15.74 3.22
N ALA A 34 -1.79 -15.81 1.95
CA ALA A 34 -1.29 -14.64 1.23
C ALA A 34 -2.34 -13.53 1.13
N GLN A 35 -3.61 -13.88 0.87
CA GLN A 35 -4.70 -12.89 0.85
C GLN A 35 -4.95 -12.24 2.21
N ILE A 36 -4.89 -13.01 3.31
CA ILE A 36 -5.07 -12.48 4.66
C ILE A 36 -3.92 -11.53 5.01
N ALA A 37 -2.69 -11.95 4.77
CA ALA A 37 -1.51 -11.12 4.99
C ALA A 37 -1.56 -9.85 4.15
N LEU A 38 -1.96 -9.94 2.87
CA LEU A 38 -2.13 -8.79 2.00
C LEU A 38 -3.16 -7.79 2.54
N LYS A 39 -4.33 -8.27 3.00
CA LYS A 39 -5.34 -7.42 3.63
C LYS A 39 -4.82 -6.73 4.88
N GLN A 40 -4.04 -7.44 5.70
CA GLN A 40 -3.41 -6.88 6.89
C GLN A 40 -2.36 -5.81 6.53
N ALA A 41 -1.51 -6.07 5.55
CA ALA A 41 -0.50 -5.10 5.09
C ALA A 41 -1.15 -3.82 4.54
N VAL A 42 -2.21 -3.96 3.72
CA VAL A 42 -2.97 -2.79 3.23
C VAL A 42 -3.61 -2.02 4.39
N PHE A 43 -4.19 -2.73 5.36
CA PHE A 43 -4.77 -2.08 6.55
C PHE A 43 -3.73 -1.30 7.35
N LEU A 44 -2.55 -1.89 7.59
CA LEU A 44 -1.44 -1.25 8.31
C LEU A 44 -0.90 -0.04 7.56
N TYR A 45 -0.73 -0.15 6.24
CA TYR A 45 -0.30 0.97 5.39
C TYR A 45 -1.26 2.16 5.51
N ASN A 46 -2.56 1.91 5.45
CA ASN A 46 -3.56 2.99 5.46
C ASN A 46 -3.81 3.59 6.85
N ASN A 47 -3.74 2.79 7.92
CA ASN A 47 -4.20 3.20 9.25
C ASN A 47 -3.10 3.37 10.30
N ALA A 48 -1.98 2.65 10.17
CA ALA A 48 -0.93 2.64 11.19
C ALA A 48 0.34 3.35 10.73
N ARG A 49 0.62 3.35 9.43
CA ARG A 49 1.82 3.98 8.89
C ARG A 49 1.67 5.49 8.82
N ILE A 50 2.60 6.20 9.44
CA ILE A 50 2.73 7.65 9.33
C ILE A 50 3.58 8.00 8.10
N HIS A 51 3.13 8.99 7.33
CA HIS A 51 3.83 9.44 6.12
C HIS A 51 4.32 10.86 6.31
N GLN A 52 5.63 11.08 6.19
CA GLN A 52 6.24 12.41 6.29
C GLN A 52 5.67 13.39 5.25
N HIS A 53 5.40 12.91 4.03
CA HIS A 53 4.83 13.74 2.96
C HIS A 53 3.36 14.11 3.21
N LEU A 54 2.69 13.43 4.15
CA LEU A 54 1.34 13.73 4.61
C LEU A 54 1.36 14.52 5.95
N GLY A 55 2.50 15.12 6.33
CA GLY A 55 2.61 15.83 7.60
C GLY A 55 2.58 14.92 8.83
N PHE A 56 3.15 13.71 8.72
CA PHE A 56 3.11 12.67 9.75
C PHE A 56 1.71 12.10 10.03
N LEU A 57 0.78 12.27 9.09
CA LEU A 57 -0.56 11.68 9.14
C LEU A 57 -0.61 10.34 8.40
N THR A 58 -1.67 9.59 8.65
CA THR A 58 -1.95 8.32 7.97
C THR A 58 -2.76 8.57 6.70
N PRO A 59 -2.64 7.73 5.65
CA PRO A 59 -3.42 7.89 4.43
C PRO A 59 -4.92 7.91 4.69
N HIS A 60 -5.39 7.07 5.62
CA HIS A 60 -6.80 7.03 6.02
C HIS A 60 -7.26 8.35 6.64
N PHE A 61 -6.46 8.94 7.52
CA PHE A 61 -6.80 10.21 8.16
C PHE A 61 -6.92 11.34 7.14
N VAL A 62 -5.97 11.44 6.20
CA VAL A 62 -6.01 12.47 5.15
C VAL A 62 -7.21 12.29 4.24
N HIS A 63 -7.54 11.06 3.85
CA HIS A 63 -8.69 10.78 2.99
C HIS A 63 -10.05 10.97 3.71
N GLN A 64 -10.11 10.82 5.04
CA GLN A 64 -11.31 11.08 5.82
C GLN A 64 -11.51 12.57 6.16
N ALA A 65 -10.44 13.36 6.16
CA ALA A 65 -10.48 14.79 6.46
C ALA A 65 -10.88 15.66 5.25
N VAL A 66 -11.04 15.05 4.06
CA VAL A 66 -11.51 15.66 2.81
C VAL A 66 -12.93 15.20 2.53
#